data_AF-A0AA35TG20-F1
#
_entry.id   AF-A0AA35TG20-F1
#
_cell.length_a   1.000
_cell.length_b   1.000
_cell.length_c   1.000
_cell.angle_alpha   90.00
_cell.angle_beta   90.00
_cell.angle_gamma   90.00
#
_symmetry.space_group_name_H-M   'P 1'
#
loop_
_entity.id
_entity.type
_entity.pdbx_description
1 polymer ?
#
loop_
_entity_poly.entity_id
_entity_poly.type
_entity_poly.pdbx_seq_one_letter_code
_entity_poly.pdbx_strand_id
1 'polypeptide(L)'
;MTSRKQENLVIEQRGRRKDRDTGAFQEIHQTAHWDPRQTGLIICDMWDDHTCKFAAQRVAEMVPTMNRMVSAAREAGVFIIHAPSGTMSFYDETPQRRRAIEAPFAESPVEIKWNYWDPEREGEPLPFILSGGCGCIEPCLGWITDDKGSRQWKGGRGALDPTD
;
A
#
# COMPACT_ATOMS: atom_id res chain seq x y z
N MET A 1 -26.09 27.27 8.93
CA MET A 1 -25.30 26.23 8.22
C MET A 1 -26.24 25.11 7.85
N THR A 2 -26.62 25.01 6.58
CA THR A 2 -27.46 23.92 6.07
C THR A 2 -26.60 22.65 6.04
N SER A 3 -26.98 21.67 6.87
CA SER A 3 -26.43 20.32 6.83
C SER A 3 -26.63 19.77 5.41
N ARG A 4 -25.55 19.57 4.64
CA ARG A 4 -25.62 18.79 3.41
C ARG A 4 -26.09 17.40 3.82
N LYS A 5 -27.14 16.90 3.17
CA LYS A 5 -27.55 15.50 3.31
C LYS A 5 -26.35 14.67 2.85
N GLN A 6 -25.66 14.04 3.79
CA GLN A 6 -24.48 13.23 3.50
C GLN A 6 -24.98 11.95 2.81
N GLU A 7 -24.54 11.71 1.58
CA GLU A 7 -24.92 10.52 0.83
C GLU A 7 -23.92 9.39 1.10
N ASN A 8 -24.41 8.15 1.11
CA ASN A 8 -23.56 6.97 1.24
C ASN A 8 -22.66 6.84 0.01
N LEU A 9 -21.45 6.33 0.21
CA LEU A 9 -20.59 5.89 -0.88
C LEU A 9 -21.26 4.70 -1.57
N VAL A 10 -21.34 4.73 -2.90
CA VAL A 10 -21.82 3.61 -3.72
C VAL A 10 -20.60 2.98 -4.36
N ILE A 11 -20.27 1.75 -3.94
CA ILE A 11 -19.07 1.04 -4.37
C ILE A 11 -19.49 -0.23 -5.11
N GLU A 12 -19.08 -0.33 -6.37
CA GLU A 12 -19.22 -1.55 -7.15
C GLU A 12 -18.09 -2.52 -6.82
N GLN A 13 -18.44 -3.67 -6.26
CA GLN A 13 -17.48 -4.66 -5.80
C GLN A 13 -17.57 -5.91 -6.67
N ARG A 14 -16.41 -6.42 -7.06
CA ARG A 14 -16.27 -7.69 -7.78
C ARG A 14 -15.61 -8.71 -6.88
N GLY A 15 -16.20 -9.90 -6.78
CA GLY A 15 -15.73 -11.00 -5.95
C GLY A 15 -15.80 -12.34 -6.66
N ARG A 16 -15.38 -13.39 -5.94
CA ARG A 16 -15.55 -14.78 -6.39
C ARG A 16 -16.28 -15.56 -5.31
N ARG A 17 -17.28 -16.33 -5.71
CA ARG A 17 -18.01 -17.26 -4.84
C ARG A 17 -17.72 -18.68 -5.28
N LYS A 18 -17.34 -19.54 -4.34
CA LYS A 18 -17.19 -20.97 -4.60
C LYS A 18 -18.56 -21.63 -4.59
N ASP A 19 -18.91 -22.26 -5.70
CA ASP A 19 -20.09 -23.10 -5.83
C ASP A 19 -19.92 -24.34 -4.93
N ARG A 20 -20.95 -24.65 -4.14
CA ARG A 20 -20.86 -25.69 -3.11
C ARG A 20 -20.89 -27.11 -3.69
N ASP A 21 -21.53 -27.28 -4.84
CA ASP A 21 -21.78 -28.59 -5.43
C ASP A 21 -20.67 -28.97 -6.43
N THR A 22 -20.27 -28.01 -7.26
CA THR A 22 -19.25 -28.20 -8.31
C THR A 22 -17.85 -27.82 -7.85
N GLY A 23 -17.72 -27.05 -6.77
CA GLY A 23 -16.44 -26.50 -6.31
C GLY A 23 -15.85 -25.42 -7.22
N ALA A 24 -16.53 -25.07 -8.31
CA ALA A 24 -16.10 -24.03 -9.25
C ALA A 24 -16.24 -22.63 -8.66
N PHE A 25 -15.37 -21.70 -9.07
CA PHE A 25 -15.52 -20.29 -8.70
C PHE A 25 -16.36 -19.55 -9.74
N GLN A 26 -17.39 -18.85 -9.26
CA GLN A 26 -18.22 -17.94 -10.06
C GLN A 26 -17.85 -16.49 -9.72
N GLU A 27 -17.72 -15.64 -10.73
CA GLU A 27 -17.60 -14.20 -10.53
C GLU A 27 -18.93 -13.64 -10.04
N ILE A 28 -18.88 -12.75 -9.05
CA ILE A 28 -20.04 -12.05 -8.51
C ILE A 28 -19.78 -10.54 -8.46
N HIS A 29 -20.83 -9.77 -8.69
CA HIS A 29 -20.84 -8.31 -8.58
C HIS A 29 -21.86 -7.92 -7.50
N GLN A 30 -21.50 -6.95 -6.67
CA GLN A 30 -22.40 -6.39 -5.66
C GLN A 30 -22.19 -4.89 -5.53
N THR A 31 -23.29 -4.16 -5.46
CA THR A 31 -23.28 -2.74 -5.08
C THR A 31 -23.29 -2.65 -3.56
N ALA A 32 -22.24 -2.07 -2.99
CA ALA A 32 -22.13 -1.80 -1.56
C ALA A 32 -22.42 -0.34 -1.27
N HIS A 33 -23.15 -0.08 -0.18
CA HIS A 33 -23.44 1.25 0.32
C HIS A 33 -22.72 1.47 1.65
N TRP A 34 -21.75 2.37 1.70
CA TRP A 34 -20.95 2.63 2.90
C TRP A 34 -21.21 4.02 3.44
N ASP A 35 -21.47 4.15 4.75
CA ASP A 35 -21.51 5.45 5.43
C ASP A 35 -20.06 5.99 5.52
N PRO A 36 -19.74 7.14 4.93
CA PRO A 36 -18.38 7.70 4.98
C PRO A 36 -17.84 7.85 6.42
N ARG A 37 -18.71 8.14 7.40
CA ARG A 37 -18.34 8.33 8.80
C ARG A 37 -17.95 7.05 9.52
N GLN A 38 -18.35 5.91 8.96
CA GLN A 38 -18.00 4.58 9.44
C GLN A 38 -17.00 3.89 8.50
N THR A 39 -16.41 4.64 7.56
CA THR A 39 -15.48 4.12 6.57
C THR A 39 -14.08 4.69 6.80
N GLY A 40 -13.09 3.81 6.78
CA GLY A 40 -11.67 4.18 6.77
C GLY A 40 -11.01 3.82 5.44
N LEU A 41 -10.09 4.66 4.98
CA LEU A 41 -9.21 4.38 3.83
C LEU A 41 -7.76 4.34 4.33
N ILE A 42 -7.10 3.21 4.19
CA ILE A 42 -5.68 3.04 4.55
C ILE A 42 -4.86 3.02 3.27
N ILE A 43 -3.88 3.91 3.18
CA ILE A 43 -2.91 3.99 2.08
C ILE A 43 -1.60 3.40 2.60
N CYS A 44 -1.35 2.14 2.28
CA CYS A 44 -0.16 1.41 2.71
C CYS A 44 1.01 1.64 1.75
N ASP A 45 2.19 1.93 2.30
CA ASP A 45 3.48 1.94 1.58
C ASP A 45 3.51 2.76 0.28
N MET A 46 2.77 3.87 0.28
CA MET A 46 2.91 4.90 -0.74
C MET A 46 3.97 5.91 -0.30
N TRP A 47 5.15 5.81 -0.88
CA TRP A 47 6.27 6.72 -0.66
C TRP A 47 6.32 7.79 -1.75
N ASP A 48 7.19 8.79 -1.55
CA ASP A 48 7.54 9.78 -2.55
C ASP A 48 8.36 9.19 -3.71
N ASP A 49 9.12 8.12 -3.44
CA ASP A 49 9.87 7.37 -4.45
C ASP A 49 10.09 5.90 -4.02
N HIS A 50 10.61 5.06 -4.92
CA HIS A 50 10.95 3.67 -4.65
C HIS A 50 12.42 3.39 -5.00
N THR A 51 13.08 2.57 -4.19
CA THR A 51 14.43 2.05 -4.50
C THR A 51 14.54 1.29 -5.83
N CYS A 52 13.41 0.98 -6.47
CA CYS A 52 13.33 0.28 -7.74
C CYS A 52 12.67 1.16 -8.80
N LYS A 53 13.41 1.51 -9.86
CA LYS A 53 12.93 2.41 -10.93
C LYS A 53 11.65 1.92 -11.59
N PHE A 54 11.56 0.64 -11.94
CA PHE A 54 10.34 0.08 -12.54
C PHE A 54 9.18 -0.04 -11.54
N ALA A 55 9.45 -0.15 -10.23
CA ALA A 55 8.40 -0.06 -9.23
C ALA A 55 7.88 1.38 -9.12
N ALA A 56 8.79 2.37 -9.07
CA ALA A 56 8.44 3.79 -9.08
C ALA A 56 7.61 4.16 -10.33
N GLN A 57 7.99 3.70 -11.52
CA GLN A 57 7.23 3.94 -12.76
C GLN A 57 5.81 3.37 -12.71
N ARG A 58 5.64 2.10 -12.28
CA ARG A 58 4.31 1.49 -12.13
C ARG A 58 3.45 2.22 -11.10
N VAL A 59 4.06 2.69 -10.01
CA VAL A 59 3.37 3.51 -9.01
C VAL A 59 2.97 4.86 -9.62
N ALA A 60 3.86 5.53 -10.35
CA ALA A 60 3.60 6.82 -10.99
C ALA A 60 2.42 6.77 -11.96
N GLU A 61 2.25 5.67 -12.71
CA GLU A 61 1.07 5.47 -13.57
C GLU A 61 -0.24 5.33 -12.77
N MET A 62 -0.18 4.73 -11.56
CA MET A 62 -1.34 4.53 -10.69
C MET A 62 -1.73 5.80 -9.91
N VAL A 63 -0.75 6.63 -9.54
CA VAL A 63 -0.92 7.80 -8.66
C VAL A 63 -2.05 8.75 -9.10
N PRO A 64 -2.19 9.16 -10.38
CA PRO A 64 -3.26 10.07 -10.78
C PRO A 64 -4.66 9.54 -10.47
N THR A 65 -4.91 8.26 -10.73
CA THR A 65 -6.21 7.62 -10.46
C THR A 65 -6.44 7.44 -8.97
N MET A 66 -5.43 7.00 -8.24
CA MET A 66 -5.49 6.88 -6.79
C MET A 66 -5.77 8.24 -6.13
N ASN A 67 -5.09 9.31 -6.57
CA ASN A 67 -5.27 10.65 -6.00
C ASN A 67 -6.69 11.19 -6.23
N ARG A 68 -7.32 10.89 -7.38
CA ARG A 68 -8.73 11.24 -7.62
C ARG A 68 -9.66 10.52 -6.64
N MET A 69 -9.43 9.22 -6.42
CA MET A 69 -10.21 8.43 -5.46
C MET A 69 -10.02 8.94 -4.02
N VAL A 70 -8.78 9.18 -3.60
CA VAL A 70 -8.45 9.71 -2.26
C VAL A 70 -9.07 11.08 -2.04
N SER A 71 -9.05 11.95 -3.05
CA SER A 71 -9.67 13.28 -2.98
C SER A 71 -11.20 13.17 -2.83
N ALA A 72 -11.85 12.33 -3.64
CA ALA A 72 -13.30 12.10 -3.53
C ALA A 72 -13.68 11.50 -2.17
N ALA A 73 -12.90 10.55 -1.64
CA ALA A 73 -13.11 9.98 -0.31
C ALA A 73 -12.97 11.04 0.79
N ARG A 74 -11.95 11.92 0.68
CA ARG A 74 -11.73 13.03 1.61
C ARG A 74 -12.91 14.01 1.60
N GLU A 75 -13.39 14.38 0.42
CA GLU A 75 -14.56 15.26 0.25
C GLU A 75 -15.84 14.65 0.84
N ALA A 76 -15.99 13.34 0.74
CA ALA A 76 -17.09 12.60 1.34
C ALA A 76 -16.98 12.42 2.86
N GLY A 77 -15.85 12.81 3.48
CA GLY A 77 -15.64 12.72 4.93
C GLY A 77 -15.10 11.38 5.42
N VAL A 78 -14.55 10.54 4.53
CA VAL A 78 -13.87 9.29 4.90
C VAL A 78 -12.63 9.58 5.75
N PHE A 79 -12.39 8.74 6.77
CA PHE A 79 -11.17 8.85 7.57
C PHE A 79 -9.99 8.21 6.84
N ILE A 80 -8.99 9.01 6.49
CA ILE A 80 -7.84 8.57 5.69
C ILE A 80 -6.61 8.39 6.59
N ILE A 81 -5.99 7.22 6.51
CA ILE A 81 -4.77 6.84 7.23
C ILE A 81 -3.68 6.62 6.19
N HIS A 82 -2.58 7.36 6.31
CA HIS A 82 -1.36 7.07 5.57
C HIS A 82 -0.47 6.17 6.44
N ALA A 83 -0.09 5.01 5.92
CA ALA A 83 0.69 4.00 6.62
C ALA A 83 1.94 3.61 5.80
N PRO A 84 2.94 4.51 5.66
CA PRO A 84 4.20 4.13 5.05
C PRO A 84 5.12 3.46 6.06
N SER A 85 5.81 2.40 5.62
CA SER A 85 6.84 1.69 6.40
C SER A 85 8.18 2.44 6.47
N GLY A 86 8.34 3.53 5.72
CA GLY A 86 9.53 4.38 5.67
C GLY A 86 9.18 5.87 5.64
N THR A 87 10.22 6.71 5.54
CA THR A 87 10.10 8.18 5.37
C THR A 87 9.22 8.93 6.39
N MET A 88 8.90 8.30 7.53
CA MET A 88 7.99 8.87 8.54
C MET A 88 8.44 10.21 9.10
N SER A 89 9.75 10.49 9.09
CA SER A 89 10.30 11.76 9.58
C SER A 89 9.81 12.98 8.79
N PHE A 90 9.41 12.78 7.53
CA PHE A 90 8.77 13.83 6.73
C PHE A 90 7.48 14.35 7.38
N TYR A 91 6.76 13.49 8.13
CA TYR A 91 5.47 13.80 8.71
C TYR A 91 5.55 14.30 10.16
N ASP A 92 6.73 14.35 10.79
CA ASP A 92 6.86 14.51 12.25
C ASP A 92 6.10 15.72 12.83
N GLU A 93 6.16 16.87 12.15
CA GLU A 93 5.52 18.11 12.61
C GLU A 93 4.08 18.30 12.11
N THR A 94 3.54 17.31 11.41
CA THR A 94 2.18 17.43 10.86
C THR A 94 1.13 17.18 11.95
N PRO A 95 0.00 17.91 11.96
CA PRO A 95 -1.12 17.65 12.88
C PRO A 95 -1.65 16.20 12.77
N GLN A 96 -1.56 15.60 11.58
CA GLN A 96 -1.98 14.23 11.30
C GLN A 96 -1.09 13.22 12.01
N ARG A 97 0.24 13.41 11.96
CA ARG A 97 1.20 12.57 12.68
C ARG A 97 1.03 12.69 14.19
N ARG A 98 0.86 13.92 14.69
CA ARG A 98 0.56 14.16 16.11
C ARG A 98 -0.70 13.41 16.56
N ARG A 99 -1.80 13.52 15.80
CA ARG A 99 -3.04 12.78 16.06
C ARG A 99 -2.81 11.27 16.10
N ALA A 100 -1.98 10.72 15.21
CA ALA A 100 -1.69 9.28 15.21
C ALA A 100 -0.89 8.85 16.44
N ILE A 101 0.05 9.67 16.92
CA ILE A 101 0.84 9.41 18.13
C ILE A 101 -0.04 9.54 19.39
N GLU A 102 -0.92 10.54 19.43
CA GLU A 102 -1.83 10.79 20.55
C GLU A 102 -3.04 9.84 20.59
N ALA A 103 -3.22 9.01 19.56
CA ALA A 103 -4.31 8.05 19.49
C ALA A 103 -4.20 7.03 20.64
N PRO A 104 -5.32 6.69 21.31
CA PRO A 104 -5.31 5.64 22.32
C PRO A 104 -4.81 4.32 21.72
N PHE A 105 -3.98 3.61 22.47
CA PHE A 105 -3.58 2.25 22.11
C PHE A 105 -4.82 1.36 22.00
N ALA A 106 -4.93 0.63 20.90
CA ALA A 106 -5.97 -0.36 20.68
C ALA A 106 -5.29 -1.72 20.50
N GLU A 107 -5.66 -2.69 21.33
CA GLU A 107 -5.14 -4.05 21.21
C GLU A 107 -5.72 -4.71 19.95
N SER A 108 -4.83 -5.27 19.13
CA SER A 108 -5.23 -5.97 17.92
C SER A 108 -5.84 -7.34 18.29
N PRO A 109 -6.96 -7.75 17.67
CA PRO A 109 -7.52 -9.09 17.88
C PRO A 109 -6.65 -10.21 17.30
N VAL A 110 -5.60 -9.84 16.55
CA VAL A 110 -4.62 -10.74 15.97
C VAL A 110 -3.21 -10.28 16.33
N GLU A 111 -2.29 -11.22 16.51
CA GLU A 111 -0.88 -10.92 16.75
C GLU A 111 -0.28 -10.13 15.58
N ILE A 112 0.30 -8.97 15.87
CA ILE A 112 1.05 -8.18 14.88
C ILE A 112 2.53 -8.52 15.02
N LYS A 113 3.03 -9.32 14.07
CA LYS A 113 4.44 -9.68 13.98
C LYS A 113 4.93 -9.62 12.54
N TRP A 114 6.25 -9.53 12.39
CA TRP A 114 6.87 -9.70 11.09
C TRP A 114 6.67 -11.15 10.62
N ASN A 115 6.09 -11.33 9.44
CA ASN A 115 5.94 -12.64 8.82
C ASN A 115 7.05 -12.79 7.78
N TYR A 116 8.04 -13.61 8.09
CA TYR A 116 9.06 -14.00 7.11
C TYR A 116 8.47 -14.96 6.09
N TRP A 117 9.18 -15.12 4.97
CA TRP A 117 8.83 -16.07 3.92
C TRP A 117 8.57 -17.46 4.52
N ASP A 118 7.44 -18.07 4.17
CA ASP A 118 7.01 -19.38 4.64
C ASP A 118 7.11 -20.39 3.48
N PRO A 119 8.20 -21.18 3.38
CA PRO A 119 8.40 -22.11 2.28
C PRO A 119 7.30 -23.19 2.18
N GLU A 120 6.64 -23.53 3.30
CA GLU A 120 5.57 -24.54 3.30
C GLU A 120 4.30 -24.02 2.63
N ARG A 121 4.06 -22.70 2.68
CA ARG A 121 2.87 -22.05 2.09
C ARG A 121 3.14 -21.35 0.77
N GLU A 122 4.30 -20.72 0.64
CA GLU A 122 4.67 -19.83 -0.46
C GLU A 122 5.58 -20.53 -1.48
N GLY A 123 6.10 -21.71 -1.14
CA GLY A 123 7.04 -22.48 -1.97
C GLY A 123 8.47 -21.96 -1.89
N GLU A 124 9.35 -22.51 -2.73
CA GLU A 124 10.73 -22.03 -2.83
C GLU A 124 10.76 -20.62 -3.48
N PRO A 125 11.34 -19.61 -2.81
CA PRO A 125 11.41 -18.26 -3.35
C PRO A 125 12.30 -18.26 -4.60
N LEU A 126 11.92 -17.44 -5.59
CA LEU A 126 12.76 -17.25 -6.77
C LEU A 126 14.13 -16.68 -6.34
N PRO A 127 15.26 -17.06 -6.98
CA PRO A 127 16.60 -16.64 -6.55
C PRO A 127 16.77 -15.11 -6.40
N PHE A 128 16.03 -14.32 -7.18
CA PHE A 128 16.10 -12.86 -7.08
C PHE A 128 15.35 -12.29 -5.85
N ILE A 129 14.36 -13.01 -5.31
CA ILE A 129 13.65 -12.64 -4.07
C ILE A 129 14.58 -12.82 -2.87
N LEU A 130 15.31 -13.93 -2.82
CA LEU A 130 16.32 -14.20 -1.78
C LEU A 130 17.44 -13.17 -1.75
N SER A 131 17.77 -12.61 -2.92
CA SER A 131 18.80 -11.59 -3.06
C SER A 131 18.30 -10.17 -2.75
N GLY A 132 17.14 -10.01 -2.09
CA GLY A 132 16.58 -8.72 -1.69
C GLY A 132 16.25 -7.78 -2.87
N GLY A 133 16.32 -8.29 -4.10
CA GLY A 133 16.43 -7.47 -5.29
C GLY A 133 15.10 -7.13 -5.93
N CYS A 134 15.03 -5.94 -6.52
CA CYS A 134 14.05 -5.70 -7.57
C CYS A 134 14.39 -6.56 -8.80
N GLY A 135 13.39 -7.14 -9.45
CA GLY A 135 13.53 -7.94 -10.68
C GLY A 135 13.96 -7.15 -11.92
N CYS A 136 14.59 -5.98 -11.74
CA CYS A 136 15.16 -5.18 -12.82
C CYS A 136 16.36 -5.90 -13.44
N ILE A 137 16.46 -5.81 -14.77
CA ILE A 137 17.61 -6.26 -15.55
C ILE A 137 18.85 -5.44 -15.17
N GLU A 138 18.70 -4.12 -15.09
CA GLU A 138 19.74 -3.22 -14.57
C GLU A 138 19.61 -3.04 -13.06
N PRO A 139 20.70 -3.17 -12.27
CA PRO A 139 20.67 -2.94 -10.83
C PRO A 139 20.21 -1.51 -10.50
N CYS A 140 19.26 -1.39 -9.59
CA CYS A 140 18.85 -0.09 -9.07
C CYS A 140 19.90 0.46 -8.10
N LEU A 141 20.09 1.79 -8.09
CA LEU A 141 21.06 2.49 -7.24
C LEU A 141 20.92 2.09 -5.77
N GLY A 142 22.05 1.88 -5.10
CA GLY A 142 22.10 1.46 -3.70
C GLY A 142 22.02 -0.05 -3.47
N TRP A 143 21.78 -0.87 -4.49
CA TRP A 143 21.86 -2.33 -4.41
C TRP A 143 23.17 -2.83 -5.01
N ILE A 144 24.06 -3.37 -4.17
CA ILE A 144 25.34 -3.95 -4.58
C ILE A 144 25.22 -5.47 -4.50
N THR A 145 25.56 -6.16 -5.58
CA THR A 145 25.65 -7.63 -5.61
C THR A 145 26.90 -8.08 -4.84
N ASP A 146 26.72 -8.96 -3.86
CA ASP A 146 27.82 -9.62 -3.15
C ASP A 146 28.44 -10.77 -3.98
N ASP A 147 29.49 -11.36 -3.44
CA ASP A 147 30.24 -12.48 -4.03
C ASP A 147 29.40 -13.73 -4.26
N LYS A 148 28.23 -13.82 -3.64
CA LYS A 148 27.27 -14.92 -3.77
C LYS A 148 26.13 -14.60 -4.75
N GLY A 149 26.18 -13.45 -5.42
CA GLY A 149 25.13 -13.02 -6.33
C GLY A 149 23.91 -12.40 -5.62
N SER A 150 23.96 -12.23 -4.31
CA SER A 150 22.88 -11.64 -3.52
C SER A 150 23.00 -10.11 -3.50
N ARG A 151 21.91 -9.37 -3.71
CA ARG A 151 21.95 -7.90 -3.69
C ARG A 151 21.74 -7.42 -2.26
N GLN A 152 22.63 -6.56 -1.80
CA GLN A 152 22.57 -5.94 -0.48
C GLN A 152 22.29 -4.45 -0.66
N TRP A 153 21.30 -3.93 0.06
CA TRP A 153 21.07 -2.48 0.11
C TRP A 153 22.18 -1.82 0.94
N LYS A 154 22.92 -0.91 0.32
CA LYS A 154 24.05 -0.16 0.93
C LYS A 154 23.78 1.34 1.01
N GLY A 155 22.54 1.77 0.75
CA GLY A 155 22.16 3.17 0.75
C GLY A 155 22.49 3.90 -0.55
N GLY A 156 21.75 4.98 -0.78
CA GLY A 156 21.83 5.81 -1.97
C GLY A 156 20.46 6.44 -2.21
N ARG A 157 20.34 7.76 -2.01
CA ARG A 157 19.20 8.50 -2.54
C ARG A 157 19.37 8.50 -4.05
N GLY A 158 18.63 7.64 -4.74
CA GLY A 158 18.37 7.82 -6.16
C GLY A 158 17.43 9.00 -6.29
N ALA A 159 17.91 10.22 -6.07
CA ALA A 159 17.18 11.40 -6.50
C ALA A 159 17.05 11.24 -8.02
N LEU A 160 15.83 11.05 -8.52
CA LEU A 160 15.49 11.73 -9.76
C LEU A 160 15.78 13.20 -9.49
N ASP A 161 16.72 13.74 -10.26
CA ASP A 161 16.95 15.17 -10.29
C ASP A 161 15.59 15.84 -10.51
N PRO A 162 15.16 16.81 -9.69
CA PRO A 162 13.88 17.50 -9.89
C PRO A 162 13.80 18.30 -11.21
N THR A 163 14.77 18.15 -12.11
CA THR A 163 14.79 18.74 -13.45
C THR A 163 14.44 17.79 -14.61
N ASP A 164 14.12 16.52 -14.37
CA ASP A 164 13.64 15.58 -15.41
C ASP A 164 12.11 15.36 -15.39
#